data_AF-A0A9J7ELN9-F1
#
_entry.id   AF-A0A9J7ELN9-F1
#
_cell.length_a   1.000
_cell.length_b   1.000
_cell.length_c   1.000
_cell.angle_alpha   90.00
_cell.angle_beta   90.00
_cell.angle_gamma   90.00
#
_symmetry.space_group_name_H-M   'P 1'
#
loop_
_entity.id
_entity.type
_entity.pdbx_description
1 polymer ?
#
loop_
_entity_poly.entity_id
_entity_poly.type
_entity_poly.pdbx_seq_one_letter_code
_entity_poly.pdbx_strand_id
1 'polypeptide(L)'
;MILCSAFFIFLCVIVKVIKQVNTMVRFTDLCKKFGQVFIPAKYDPDTQNSYLLYTRKNPTESQTLLLGNEKLLEASNFNPNHRTAVLLHGWIDHPDGRFSRIVRSAFLEADDMNVIVVDWKDGADIANYFTGIKNTVKSGEGVARFIAWLNHMTGADLSLYHIVGYSMGGHQAGVVGRNLGGKVGYITGVSNTLQNLCVQEDSQAEGVGTSVTLN
;
A
#
# COMPACT_ATOMS: atom_id res chain seq x y z
N MET A 1 -24.96 -23.20 -64.78
CA MET A 1 -23.55 -23.06 -64.33
C MET A 1 -23.32 -21.96 -63.28
N ILE A 2 -24.18 -20.93 -63.16
CA ILE A 2 -23.96 -19.79 -62.25
C ILE A 2 -24.25 -20.13 -60.77
N LEU A 3 -25.27 -20.94 -60.46
CA LEU A 3 -25.62 -21.32 -59.07
C LEU A 3 -24.51 -22.09 -58.33
N CYS A 4 -23.72 -22.91 -59.02
CA CYS A 4 -22.64 -23.70 -58.41
C CYS A 4 -21.47 -22.81 -57.93
N SER A 5 -21.19 -21.73 -58.66
CA SER A 5 -20.11 -20.79 -58.33
C SER A 5 -20.41 -19.96 -57.07
N ALA A 6 -21.66 -19.51 -56.90
CA ALA A 6 -22.08 -18.72 -55.74
C ALA A 6 -22.03 -19.52 -54.44
N PHE A 7 -22.37 -20.82 -54.48
CA PHE A 7 -22.30 -21.70 -53.31
C PHE A 7 -20.85 -21.94 -52.86
N PHE A 8 -19.92 -22.14 -53.79
CA PHE A 8 -18.50 -22.32 -53.47
C PHE A 8 -17.86 -21.07 -52.87
N ILE A 9 -18.23 -19.88 -53.37
CA ILE A 9 -17.75 -18.61 -52.82
C ILE A 9 -18.28 -18.43 -51.40
N PHE A 10 -19.57 -18.70 -51.16
CA PHE A 10 -20.18 -18.58 -49.84
C PHE A 10 -19.56 -19.55 -48.82
N LEU A 11 -19.33 -20.80 -49.23
CA LEU A 11 -18.64 -21.80 -48.41
C LEU A 11 -17.19 -21.38 -48.09
N CYS A 12 -16.47 -20.84 -49.06
CA CYS A 12 -15.11 -20.30 -48.84
C CYS A 12 -15.10 -19.12 -47.85
N VAL A 13 -16.07 -18.21 -47.95
CA VAL A 13 -16.20 -17.07 -47.02
C VAL A 13 -16.49 -17.59 -45.61
N ILE A 14 -17.41 -18.53 -45.44
CA ILE A 14 -17.72 -19.14 -44.14
C ILE A 14 -16.49 -19.83 -43.54
N VAL A 15 -15.77 -20.65 -44.33
CA VAL A 15 -14.56 -21.34 -43.84
C VAL A 15 -13.47 -20.34 -43.45
N LYS A 16 -13.33 -19.23 -44.18
CA LYS A 16 -12.36 -18.17 -43.87
C LYS A 16 -12.72 -17.42 -42.58
N VAL A 17 -14.01 -17.13 -42.38
CA VAL A 17 -14.53 -16.54 -41.13
C VAL A 17 -14.34 -17.48 -39.95
N ILE A 18 -14.65 -18.78 -40.10
CA ILE A 18 -14.45 -19.78 -39.03
C ILE A 18 -12.97 -19.92 -38.67
N LYS A 19 -12.06 -19.94 -39.66
CA LYS A 19 -10.61 -19.94 -39.41
C LYS A 19 -10.15 -18.69 -38.67
N GLN A 20 -10.70 -17.52 -39.01
CA GLN A 20 -10.37 -16.25 -38.37
C GLN A 20 -10.87 -16.17 -36.93
N VAL A 21 -12.10 -16.64 -36.65
CA VAL A 21 -12.67 -16.73 -35.30
C VAL A 21 -11.87 -17.72 -34.44
N ASN A 22 -11.55 -18.91 -34.96
CA ASN A 22 -10.75 -19.90 -34.23
C ASN A 22 -9.32 -19.40 -33.90
N THR A 23 -8.74 -18.56 -34.76
CA THR A 23 -7.43 -17.95 -34.51
C THR A 23 -7.52 -16.90 -33.40
N MET A 24 -8.61 -16.11 -33.36
CA MET A 24 -8.84 -15.11 -32.32
C MET A 24 -9.08 -15.77 -30.95
N VAL A 25 -9.86 -16.87 -30.89
CA VAL A 25 -10.06 -17.66 -29.66
C VAL A 25 -8.72 -18.22 -29.16
N ARG A 26 -7.90 -18.80 -30.06
CA ARG A 26 -6.55 -19.27 -29.72
C ARG A 26 -5.64 -18.15 -29.22
N PHE A 27 -5.75 -16.93 -29.76
CA PHE A 27 -4.96 -15.80 -29.30
C PHE A 27 -5.36 -15.37 -27.87
N THR A 28 -6.66 -15.37 -27.56
CA THR A 28 -7.12 -15.08 -26.19
C THR A 28 -6.67 -16.14 -25.19
N ASP A 29 -6.67 -17.42 -25.58
CA ASP A 29 -6.16 -18.51 -24.75
C ASP A 29 -4.65 -18.43 -24.58
N LEU A 30 -3.93 -18.03 -25.63
CA LEU A 30 -2.49 -17.80 -25.60
C LEU A 30 -2.13 -16.63 -24.67
N CYS A 31 -2.86 -15.51 -24.74
CA CYS A 31 -2.71 -14.39 -23.80
C CYS A 31 -2.99 -14.79 -22.34
N LYS A 32 -4.00 -15.63 -22.09
CA LYS A 32 -4.26 -16.20 -20.74
C LYS A 32 -3.13 -17.12 -20.29
N LYS A 33 -2.61 -17.95 -21.19
CA LYS A 33 -1.55 -18.93 -20.89
C LYS A 33 -0.20 -18.26 -20.67
N PHE A 34 0.12 -17.19 -21.41
CA PHE A 34 1.33 -16.38 -21.17
C PHE A 34 1.19 -15.49 -19.93
N GLY A 35 -0.01 -14.97 -19.63
CA GLY A 35 -0.27 -14.26 -18.38
C GLY A 35 -0.17 -15.13 -17.13
N GLN A 36 -0.27 -16.46 -17.26
CA GLN A 36 -0.10 -17.42 -16.16
C GLN A 36 1.37 -17.80 -15.89
N VAL A 37 2.30 -17.52 -16.81
CA VAL A 37 3.72 -17.89 -16.67
C VAL A 37 4.50 -16.92 -15.75
N PHE A 38 3.92 -15.76 -15.44
CA PHE A 38 4.45 -14.78 -14.47
C PHE A 38 3.32 -14.33 -13.52
N ILE A 39 2.76 -15.25 -12.75
CA ILE A 39 1.96 -14.87 -11.57
C ILE A 39 2.95 -14.70 -10.42
N PRO A 40 3.34 -13.48 -10.03
CA PRO A 40 4.09 -13.30 -8.79
C PRO A 40 3.29 -13.93 -7.64
N ALA A 41 3.98 -14.57 -6.70
CA ALA A 41 3.33 -15.16 -5.53
C ALA A 41 2.32 -14.17 -4.94
N LYS A 42 1.11 -14.66 -4.63
CA LYS A 42 0.02 -13.80 -4.16
C LYS A 42 0.46 -13.16 -2.84
N TYR A 43 0.66 -11.85 -2.85
CA TYR A 43 1.02 -11.08 -1.67
C TYR A 43 0.04 -11.34 -0.51
N ASP A 44 0.61 -11.72 0.64
CA ASP A 44 -0.04 -11.99 1.92
C ASP A 44 0.49 -11.03 3.00
N PRO A 45 -0.31 -10.04 3.42
CA PRO A 45 0.16 -8.99 4.34
C PRO A 45 0.41 -9.51 5.76
N ASP A 46 -0.13 -10.66 6.17
CA ASP A 46 0.03 -11.14 7.56
C ASP A 46 1.41 -11.79 7.77
N THR A 47 2.03 -12.29 6.70
CA THR A 47 3.37 -12.90 6.73
C THR A 47 4.44 -12.03 6.10
N GLN A 48 4.07 -11.13 5.19
CA GLN A 48 5.02 -10.31 4.43
C GLN A 48 5.08 -8.84 4.87
N ASN A 49 4.17 -8.36 5.72
CA ASN A 49 4.40 -7.08 6.41
C ASN A 49 5.35 -7.31 7.58
N SER A 50 6.37 -6.45 7.69
CA SER A 50 7.20 -6.36 8.88
C SER A 50 6.96 -5.04 9.60
N TYR A 51 6.84 -5.09 10.92
CA TYR A 51 6.53 -3.92 11.75
C TYR A 51 7.77 -3.54 12.55
N LEU A 52 8.46 -2.49 12.11
CA LEU A 52 9.74 -2.07 12.67
C LEU A 52 9.52 -0.99 13.73
N LEU A 53 9.67 -1.36 15.00
CA LEU A 53 9.52 -0.46 16.14
C LEU A 53 10.81 0.32 16.40
N TYR A 54 10.66 1.64 16.47
CA TYR A 54 11.65 2.58 16.94
C TYR A 54 11.11 3.36 18.12
N THR A 55 11.98 3.63 19.08
CA THR A 55 11.71 4.50 20.24
C THR A 55 12.96 5.33 20.50
N ARG A 56 12.92 6.27 21.45
CA ARG A 56 14.13 7.00 21.88
C ARG A 56 15.23 6.08 22.44
N LYS A 57 14.86 4.87 22.92
CA LYS A 57 15.82 3.86 23.39
C LYS A 57 16.54 3.13 22.24
N ASN A 58 15.97 3.13 21.04
CA ASN A 58 16.51 2.49 19.85
C ASN A 58 16.19 3.30 18.58
N PRO A 59 16.76 4.51 18.43
CA PRO A 59 16.37 5.44 17.36
C PRO A 59 16.91 5.03 15.98
N THR A 60 17.98 4.23 15.94
CA THR A 60 18.66 3.79 14.71
C THR A 60 18.38 2.33 14.36
N GLU A 61 18.37 1.45 15.35
CA GLU A 61 18.16 0.01 15.17
C GLU A 61 16.74 -0.39 15.58
N SER A 62 15.94 -0.89 14.63
CA SER A 62 14.56 -1.29 14.91
C SER A 62 14.47 -2.60 15.70
N GLN A 63 13.41 -2.73 16.50
CA GLN A 63 12.94 -4.02 16.99
C GLN A 63 11.77 -4.49 16.13
N THR A 64 11.85 -5.69 15.56
CA THR A 64 10.77 -6.21 14.72
C THR A 64 9.66 -6.79 15.59
N LEU A 65 8.44 -6.29 15.39
CA LEU A 65 7.22 -6.84 15.95
C LEU A 65 6.56 -7.76 14.93
N LEU A 66 6.03 -8.90 15.40
CA LEU A 66 5.35 -9.88 14.56
C LEU A 66 3.94 -10.13 15.11
N LEU A 67 2.96 -10.15 14.20
CA LEU A 67 1.58 -10.46 14.54
C LEU A 67 1.50 -11.82 15.25
N GLY A 68 0.85 -11.86 16.42
CA GLY A 68 0.67 -13.07 17.21
C GLY A 68 1.91 -13.51 18.02
N ASN A 69 3.00 -12.75 18.01
CA ASN A 69 4.20 -13.07 18.79
C ASN A 69 4.32 -12.17 20.03
N GLU A 70 3.63 -12.58 21.10
CA GLU A 70 3.58 -11.85 22.37
C GLU A 70 4.96 -11.73 23.02
N LYS A 71 5.80 -12.77 22.92
CA LYS A 71 7.15 -12.76 23.51
C LYS A 71 8.05 -11.70 22.89
N LEU A 72 7.98 -11.51 21.57
CA LEU A 72 8.75 -10.44 20.90
C LEU A 72 8.23 -9.05 21.30
N LEU A 73 6.92 -8.92 21.48
CA LEU A 73 6.30 -7.68 21.93
C LEU A 73 6.72 -7.32 23.36
N GLU A 74 6.68 -8.28 24.29
CA GLU A 74 7.11 -8.11 25.69
C GLU A 74 8.60 -7.75 25.80
N ALA A 75 9.43 -8.30 24.92
CA ALA A 75 10.87 -8.00 24.87
C ALA A 75 11.21 -6.67 24.17
N SER A 76 10.22 -6.00 23.58
CA SER A 76 10.41 -4.75 22.85
C SER A 76 10.34 -3.52 23.76
N ASN A 77 10.68 -2.35 23.20
CA ASN A 77 10.55 -1.05 23.86
C ASN A 77 9.15 -0.44 23.73
N PHE A 78 8.16 -1.17 23.19
CA PHE A 78 6.82 -0.63 22.97
C PHE A 78 6.17 -0.25 24.31
N ASN A 79 5.64 0.97 24.38
CA ASN A 79 4.92 1.45 25.55
C ASN A 79 3.46 1.80 25.19
N PRO A 80 2.44 1.09 25.72
CA PRO A 80 1.04 1.36 25.39
C PRO A 80 0.53 2.72 25.85
N ASN A 81 1.21 3.36 26.80
CA ASN A 81 0.85 4.69 27.30
C ASN A 81 1.43 5.83 26.45
N HIS A 82 2.29 5.51 25.48
CA HIS A 82 2.89 6.50 24.59
C HIS A 82 2.09 6.64 23.30
N ARG A 83 2.14 7.82 22.70
CA ARG A 83 1.62 8.04 21.35
C ARG A 83 2.32 7.11 20.36
N THR A 84 1.60 6.69 19.33
CA THR A 84 2.13 5.74 18.34
C THR A 84 1.98 6.32 16.93
N ALA A 85 3.10 6.64 16.29
CA ALA A 85 3.11 6.98 14.86
C ALA A 85 3.32 5.71 14.02
N VAL A 86 2.49 5.50 13.01
CA VAL A 86 2.62 4.38 12.06
C VAL A 86 2.98 4.96 10.69
N LEU A 87 4.16 4.63 10.19
CA LEU A 87 4.69 5.17 8.94
C LEU A 87 4.53 4.14 7.81
N LEU A 88 3.90 4.58 6.73
CA LEU A 88 3.57 3.77 5.56
C LEU A 88 4.28 4.33 4.31
N HIS A 89 5.30 3.61 3.83
CA HIS A 89 6.06 4.00 2.65
C HIS A 89 5.28 3.79 1.34
N GLY A 90 5.80 4.33 0.24
CA GLY A 90 5.14 4.34 -1.07
C GLY A 90 5.38 3.10 -1.93
N TRP A 91 4.96 3.20 -3.20
CA TRP A 91 5.19 2.21 -4.25
C TRP A 91 6.67 2.19 -4.67
N ILE A 92 7.25 1.00 -4.83
CA ILE A 92 8.68 0.81 -5.15
C ILE A 92 9.56 1.60 -4.17
N ASP A 93 9.22 1.52 -2.89
CA ASP A 93 9.93 2.17 -1.79
C ASP A 93 10.25 1.13 -0.70
N HIS A 94 11.05 1.53 0.29
CA HIS A 94 11.54 0.64 1.33
C HIS A 94 11.38 1.27 2.73
N PRO A 95 11.40 0.48 3.81
CA PRO A 95 11.17 1.00 5.17
C PRO A 95 12.24 2.00 5.64
N ASP A 96 13.46 1.94 5.12
CA ASP A 96 14.52 2.92 5.42
C ASP A 96 14.60 4.05 4.35
N GLY A 97 13.55 4.24 3.57
CA GLY A 97 13.48 5.28 2.55
C GLY A 97 13.57 6.68 3.15
N ARG A 98 13.82 7.69 2.29
CA ARG A 98 13.97 9.10 2.72
C ARG A 98 12.78 9.57 3.56
N PHE A 99 11.56 9.24 3.15
CA PHE A 99 10.34 9.58 3.88
C PHE A 99 10.37 9.01 5.31
N SER A 100 10.50 7.69 5.44
CA SER A 100 10.50 7.01 6.74
C SER A 100 11.61 7.52 7.65
N ARG A 101 12.83 7.74 7.13
CA ARG A 101 13.96 8.26 7.91
C ARG A 101 13.73 9.66 8.46
N ILE A 102 13.28 10.58 7.62
CA ILE A 102 13.04 11.98 8.02
C ILE A 102 11.91 12.03 9.05
N VAL A 103 10.79 11.38 8.74
CA VAL A 103 9.59 11.45 9.59
C VAL A 103 9.80 10.70 10.92
N ARG A 104 10.46 9.53 10.91
CA ARG A 104 10.85 8.82 12.13
C ARG A 104 11.71 9.69 13.03
N SER A 105 12.76 10.30 12.47
CA SER A 105 13.70 11.11 13.26
C SER A 105 12.98 12.32 13.87
N ALA A 106 12.15 13.00 13.09
CA ALA A 106 11.35 14.13 13.58
C ALA A 106 10.39 13.73 14.72
N PHE A 107 9.71 12.59 14.62
CA PHE A 107 8.83 12.11 15.69
C PHE A 107 9.60 11.76 16.97
N LEU A 108 10.73 11.06 16.85
CA LEU A 108 11.54 10.66 18.00
C LEU A 108 12.23 11.86 18.67
N GLU A 109 12.59 12.89 17.90
CA GLU A 109 13.12 14.16 18.44
C GLU A 109 12.02 14.94 19.18
N ALA A 110 10.81 14.99 18.63
CA ALA A 110 9.71 15.78 19.19
C ALA A 110 9.16 15.23 20.51
N ASP A 111 9.02 13.90 20.66
CA ASP A 111 8.35 13.30 21.83
C ASP A 111 8.89 11.91 22.17
N ASP A 112 8.65 11.44 23.39
CA ASP A 112 8.91 10.05 23.77
C ASP A 112 7.73 9.19 23.31
N MET A 113 7.86 8.60 22.12
CA MET A 113 6.76 7.92 21.45
C MET A 113 7.19 6.62 20.77
N ASN A 114 6.21 5.78 20.45
CA ASN A 114 6.43 4.62 19.59
C ASN A 114 6.36 5.07 18.13
N VAL A 115 7.36 4.72 17.32
CA VAL A 115 7.32 4.90 15.87
C VAL A 115 7.42 3.54 15.22
N ILE A 116 6.36 3.12 14.52
CA ILE A 116 6.29 1.84 13.83
C ILE A 116 6.37 2.11 12.33
N VAL A 117 7.47 1.70 11.71
CA VAL A 117 7.60 1.72 10.24
C VAL A 117 7.12 0.39 9.70
N VAL A 118 6.17 0.42 8.77
CA VAL A 118 5.66 -0.79 8.12
C VAL A 118 6.48 -1.06 6.87
N ASP A 119 7.27 -2.15 6.86
CA ASP A 119 7.86 -2.69 5.64
C ASP A 119 6.82 -3.56 4.94
N TRP A 120 6.31 -3.08 3.81
CA TRP A 120 5.42 -3.83 2.93
C TRP A 120 6.01 -3.95 1.52
N LYS A 121 7.34 -3.86 1.39
CA LYS A 121 8.05 -3.86 0.10
C LYS A 121 7.68 -5.05 -0.79
N ASP A 122 7.42 -6.22 -0.22
CA ASP A 122 7.01 -7.42 -0.96
C ASP A 122 5.71 -7.21 -1.75
N GLY A 123 4.82 -6.33 -1.24
CA GLY A 123 3.59 -5.93 -1.92
C GLY A 123 3.76 -4.67 -2.79
N ALA A 124 4.75 -3.82 -2.47
CA ALA A 124 4.98 -2.52 -3.10
C ALA A 124 5.95 -2.59 -4.29
N ASP A 125 6.93 -3.50 -4.30
CA ASP A 125 7.92 -3.65 -5.35
C ASP A 125 7.39 -4.54 -6.48
N ILE A 126 6.35 -4.03 -7.14
CA ILE A 126 5.71 -4.71 -8.27
C ILE A 126 5.51 -3.77 -9.43
N ALA A 127 5.96 -4.18 -10.62
CA ALA A 127 5.86 -3.37 -11.84
C ALA A 127 4.41 -3.14 -12.29
N ASN A 128 3.49 -4.06 -11.97
CA ASN A 128 2.10 -3.93 -12.36
C ASN A 128 1.35 -2.99 -11.39
N TYR A 129 1.00 -1.80 -11.87
CA TYR A 129 0.28 -0.77 -11.11
C TYR A 129 -1.04 -1.26 -10.49
N PHE A 130 -1.86 -2.01 -11.24
CA PHE A 130 -3.14 -2.51 -10.73
C PHE A 130 -2.96 -3.54 -9.61
N THR A 131 -1.92 -4.39 -9.71
CA THR A 131 -1.55 -5.28 -8.61
C THR A 131 -1.02 -4.50 -7.42
N GLY A 132 -0.22 -3.45 -7.66
CA GLY A 132 0.23 -2.52 -6.62
C GLY A 132 -0.93 -1.94 -5.82
N ILE A 133 -1.94 -1.37 -6.49
CA ILE A 133 -3.17 -0.87 -5.82
C ILE A 133 -3.84 -1.94 -4.97
N LYS A 134 -4.00 -3.16 -5.50
CA LYS A 134 -4.63 -4.26 -4.75
C LYS A 134 -3.79 -4.64 -3.52
N ASN A 135 -2.48 -4.64 -3.64
CA ASN A 135 -1.57 -4.93 -2.53
C ASN A 135 -1.59 -3.82 -1.48
N THR A 136 -1.70 -2.55 -1.87
CA THR A 136 -1.88 -1.42 -0.94
C THR A 136 -3.09 -1.62 -0.05
N VAL A 137 -4.24 -2.03 -0.62
CA VAL A 137 -5.45 -2.33 0.16
C VAL A 137 -5.22 -3.49 1.12
N LYS A 138 -4.72 -4.63 0.62
CA LYS A 138 -4.42 -5.79 1.46
C LYS A 138 -3.46 -5.45 2.59
N SER A 139 -2.41 -4.70 2.28
CA SER A 139 -1.41 -4.32 3.26
C SER A 139 -2.03 -3.45 4.36
N GLY A 140 -2.87 -2.47 3.99
CA GLY A 140 -3.60 -1.67 4.96
C GLY A 140 -4.54 -2.49 5.86
N GLU A 141 -5.21 -3.51 5.31
CA GLU A 141 -6.01 -4.44 6.10
C GLU A 141 -5.14 -5.25 7.08
N GLY A 142 -3.96 -5.71 6.65
CA GLY A 142 -3.00 -6.40 7.52
C GLY A 142 -2.46 -5.51 8.63
N VAL A 143 -2.10 -4.26 8.32
CA VAL A 143 -1.68 -3.27 9.31
C VAL A 143 -2.79 -3.01 10.33
N ALA A 144 -4.05 -2.92 9.92
CA ALA A 144 -5.17 -2.77 10.85
C ALA A 144 -5.33 -3.99 11.77
N ARG A 145 -5.18 -5.22 11.23
CA ARG A 145 -5.18 -6.45 12.05
C ARG A 145 -4.04 -6.45 13.07
N PHE A 146 -2.84 -6.03 12.66
CA PHE A 146 -1.69 -5.89 13.56
C PHE A 146 -1.95 -4.89 14.68
N ILE A 147 -2.45 -3.69 14.36
CA ILE A 147 -2.76 -2.67 15.39
C ILE A 147 -3.85 -3.18 16.34
N ALA A 148 -4.88 -3.85 15.82
CA ALA A 148 -5.93 -4.43 16.65
C ALA A 148 -5.39 -5.48 17.63
N TRP A 149 -4.51 -6.37 17.14
CA TRP A 149 -3.81 -7.34 18.00
C TRP A 149 -2.90 -6.65 19.02
N LEU A 150 -2.09 -5.67 18.59
CA LEU A 150 -1.18 -4.94 19.46
C LEU A 150 -1.93 -4.26 20.62
N ASN A 151 -3.05 -3.60 20.32
CA ASN A 151 -3.88 -2.95 21.34
C ASN A 151 -4.59 -3.96 22.23
N HIS A 152 -5.02 -5.10 21.68
CA HIS A 152 -5.59 -6.18 22.48
C HIS A 152 -4.60 -6.72 23.52
N MET A 153 -3.32 -6.88 23.14
CA MET A 153 -2.29 -7.40 24.02
C MET A 153 -1.80 -6.40 25.07
N THR A 154 -1.77 -5.11 24.72
CA THR A 154 -1.08 -4.09 25.53
C THR A 154 -2.00 -3.10 26.22
N GLY A 155 -3.27 -3.03 25.81
CA GLY A 155 -4.21 -2.02 26.26
C GLY A 155 -3.99 -0.62 25.65
N ALA A 156 -3.14 -0.48 24.62
CA ALA A 156 -2.92 0.81 23.99
C ALA A 156 -4.22 1.36 23.35
N ASP A 157 -4.43 2.67 23.45
CA ASP A 157 -5.63 3.34 22.92
C ASP A 157 -5.42 3.76 21.46
N LEU A 158 -6.40 3.46 20.60
CA LEU A 158 -6.44 3.90 19.20
C LEU A 158 -6.42 5.43 19.07
N SER A 159 -6.97 6.17 20.04
CA SER A 159 -6.97 7.64 20.01
C SER A 159 -5.56 8.24 20.01
N LEU A 160 -4.55 7.49 20.48
CA LEU A 160 -3.15 7.91 20.54
C LEU A 160 -2.36 7.60 19.26
N TYR A 161 -3.01 7.02 18.24
CA TYR A 161 -2.37 6.66 16.97
C TYR A 161 -2.39 7.81 15.95
N HIS A 162 -1.26 7.97 15.27
CA HIS A 162 -1.12 8.83 14.09
C HIS A 162 -0.62 8.01 12.91
N ILE A 163 -1.48 7.79 11.92
CA ILE A 163 -1.12 7.04 10.72
C ILE A 163 -0.64 8.01 9.65
N VAL A 164 0.62 7.87 9.21
CA VAL A 164 1.23 8.75 8.21
C VAL A 164 1.63 7.93 6.99
N GLY A 165 1.10 8.28 5.83
CA GLY A 165 1.36 7.55 4.60
C GLY A 165 1.86 8.44 3.48
N TYR A 166 2.88 7.98 2.76
CA TYR A 166 3.43 8.67 1.58
C TYR A 166 3.01 7.98 0.29
N SER A 167 2.54 8.75 -0.71
CA SER A 167 2.10 8.24 -2.01
C SER A 167 1.02 7.15 -1.85
N MET A 168 1.24 5.92 -2.34
CA MET A 168 0.34 4.78 -2.11
C MET A 168 0.11 4.49 -0.62
N GLY A 169 1.09 4.78 0.25
CA GLY A 169 0.95 4.68 1.69
C GLY A 169 -0.16 5.59 2.26
N GLY A 170 -0.48 6.71 1.59
CA GLY A 170 -1.61 7.56 1.97
C GLY A 170 -2.96 6.86 1.80
N HIS A 171 -3.14 6.12 0.70
CA HIS A 171 -4.33 5.28 0.52
C HIS A 171 -4.37 4.14 1.55
N GLN A 172 -3.21 3.52 1.81
CA GLN A 172 -3.07 2.51 2.85
C GLN A 172 -3.48 3.04 4.22
N ALA A 173 -3.10 4.27 4.57
CA ALA A 173 -3.48 4.92 5.83
C ALA A 173 -5.01 5.06 5.97
N GLY A 174 -5.70 5.42 4.88
CA GLY A 174 -7.16 5.46 4.85
C GLY A 174 -7.80 4.09 5.04
N VAL A 175 -7.24 3.04 4.42
CA VAL A 175 -7.68 1.65 4.62
C VAL A 175 -7.48 1.22 6.08
N VAL A 176 -6.34 1.54 6.69
CA VAL A 176 -6.06 1.27 8.10
C VAL A 176 -7.10 1.94 8.99
N GLY A 177 -7.30 3.24 8.84
CA GLY A 177 -8.27 4.00 9.65
C GLY A 177 -9.69 3.46 9.53
N ARG A 178 -10.14 3.13 8.30
CA ARG A 178 -11.46 2.53 8.06
C ARG A 178 -11.61 1.19 8.79
N ASN A 179 -10.61 0.31 8.70
CA ASN A 179 -10.68 -1.03 9.32
C ASN A 179 -10.54 -0.97 10.85
N LEU A 180 -9.96 0.10 11.40
CA LEU A 180 -9.95 0.38 12.84
C LEU A 180 -11.21 1.15 13.31
N GLY A 181 -12.24 1.24 12.46
CA GLY A 181 -13.52 1.85 12.79
C GLY A 181 -13.47 3.37 12.93
N GLY A 182 -12.47 4.03 12.34
CA GLY A 182 -12.30 5.49 12.40
C GLY A 182 -11.90 6.02 13.77
N LYS A 183 -11.40 5.16 14.67
CA LYS A 183 -11.04 5.52 16.05
C LYS A 183 -9.60 6.00 16.22
N VAL A 184 -8.81 6.01 15.15
CA VAL A 184 -7.44 6.53 15.18
C VAL A 184 -7.47 8.05 15.35
N GLY A 185 -6.55 8.59 16.16
CA GLY A 185 -6.52 10.03 16.44
C GLY A 185 -6.28 10.88 15.19
N TYR A 186 -5.28 10.51 14.37
CA TYR A 186 -4.92 11.28 13.18
C TYR A 186 -4.53 10.39 11.99
N ILE A 187 -4.84 10.86 10.78
CA ILE A 187 -4.36 10.30 9.52
C ILE A 187 -3.77 11.43 8.69
N THR A 188 -2.54 11.26 8.21
CA THR A 188 -1.86 12.21 7.31
C THR A 188 -1.45 11.50 6.03
N GLY A 189 -2.00 11.94 4.90
CA GLY A 189 -1.57 11.52 3.57
C GLY A 189 -0.62 12.56 2.97
N VAL A 190 0.61 12.15 2.66
CA VAL A 190 1.62 12.97 2.00
C VAL A 190 1.68 12.57 0.54
N SER A 191 1.33 13.48 -0.36
CA SER A 191 1.42 13.24 -1.81
C SER A 191 2.75 13.72 -2.38
N ASN A 192 3.20 13.11 -3.47
CA ASN A 192 4.32 13.57 -4.27
C ASN A 192 3.92 14.54 -5.39
N THR A 193 2.66 14.98 -5.47
CA THR A 193 2.13 15.80 -6.59
C THR A 193 2.70 17.22 -6.68
N LEU A 194 3.75 17.60 -5.95
CA LEU A 194 4.27 18.98 -5.97
C LEU A 194 5.80 19.06 -5.97
N GLN A 195 6.50 18.27 -6.80
CA GLN A 195 7.91 18.56 -7.08
C GLN A 195 8.13 19.47 -8.31
N ASN A 196 7.08 19.81 -9.07
CA ASN A 196 7.16 20.68 -10.26
C ASN A 196 6.08 21.79 -10.37
N LEU A 197 5.25 22.02 -9.34
CA LEU A 197 4.30 23.15 -9.35
C LEU A 197 4.66 24.25 -8.34
N CYS A 198 5.25 23.91 -7.19
CA CYS A 198 5.67 24.91 -6.18
C CYS A 198 6.89 25.76 -6.58
N VAL A 199 7.48 25.56 -7.78
CA VAL A 199 8.57 26.41 -8.29
C VAL A 199 8.09 27.34 -9.41
N GLN A 200 6.83 27.25 -9.85
CA GLN A 200 6.29 28.17 -10.88
C GLN A 200 5.11 29.05 -10.43
N GLU A 201 4.52 28.83 -9.25
CA GLU A 201 3.38 29.65 -8.77
C GLU A 201 3.75 30.76 -7.77
N ASP A 202 5.04 31.03 -7.50
CA ASP A 202 5.46 32.12 -6.59
C ASP A 202 5.52 33.51 -7.27
N SER A 203 4.78 33.75 -8.36
CA SER A 203 4.71 35.10 -8.93
C SER A 203 3.32 35.69 -9.14
N GLN A 204 2.23 34.93 -9.04
CA GLN A 204 0.87 35.49 -9.20
C GLN A 204 -0.18 34.57 -8.57
N ALA A 205 -0.53 34.75 -7.29
CA ALA A 205 -1.89 34.54 -6.76
C ALA A 205 -1.90 34.70 -5.24
N GLU A 206 -2.41 35.84 -4.79
CA GLU A 206 -2.96 35.96 -3.46
C GLU A 206 -4.14 34.98 -3.27
N GLY A 207 -4.10 34.25 -2.16
CA GLY A 207 -5.30 33.80 -1.45
C GLY A 207 -6.05 32.58 -1.98
N VAL A 208 -5.61 31.37 -1.61
CA VAL A 208 -6.52 30.27 -1.22
C VAL A 208 -5.81 29.39 -0.18
N GLY A 209 -6.17 29.55 1.10
CA GLY A 209 -5.75 28.63 2.16
C GLY A 209 -6.48 27.29 2.04
N THR A 210 -5.75 26.18 1.97
CA THR A 210 -6.35 24.85 2.10
C THR A 210 -6.47 24.47 3.58
N SER A 211 -7.72 24.29 3.99
CA SER A 211 -8.21 23.99 5.33
C SER A 211 -7.68 22.66 5.90
N VAL A 212 -7.17 22.72 7.14
CA VAL A 212 -7.02 21.60 8.06
C VAL A 212 -8.33 21.46 8.83
N THR A 213 -9.05 20.35 8.66
CA THR A 213 -10.24 20.08 9.49
C THR A 213 -9.80 19.35 10.75
N LEU A 214 -9.83 20.07 11.87
CA LEU A 214 -9.82 19.51 13.22
C LEU A 214 -11.26 19.12 13.56
N ASN A 215 -11.48 17.87 13.94
CA ASN A 215 -12.64 17.48 14.74
C ASN A 215 -12.18 17.22 16.16
#